data_AF-A0A7S0R1V5-F1
#
_entry.id   AF-A0A7S0R1V5-F1
#
_cell.length_a   1.000
_cell.length_b   1.000
_cell.length_c   1.000
_cell.angle_alpha   90.00
_cell.angle_beta   90.00
_cell.angle_gamma   90.00
#
_symmetry.space_group_name_H-M   'P 1'
#
loop_
_entity.id
_entity.type
_entity.pdbx_description
1 polymer ?
#
loop_
_entity_poly.entity_id
_entity_poly.type
_entity_poly.pdbx_seq_one_letter_code
_entity_poly.pdbx_strand_id
1 'polypeptide(L)'
;VALKPSSTSPIYFTLTSRATLVLGNKTLSLASAFKWQCANMEDAPFSMAMKEIVYENTFITEPEGYGDAAKFQRHKVQAVLKQVLKERMEKQKYDPVKGAQIAKQLADDLREKVKLLGYDRYKLVIQVTIGQKIGQAMRIVSRCLWDTTTDNFASEYFENESLYCVCQVYGLYLE
;
A
#
# COMPACT_ATOMS: atom_id res chain seq x y z
N VAL A 1 16.94 20.64 55.71
CA VAL A 1 15.91 19.81 55.04
C VAL A 1 16.67 18.73 54.27
N ALA A 2 17.14 17.64 54.88
CA ALA A 2 16.40 16.39 55.18
C ALA A 2 15.56 15.97 53.95
N LEU A 3 15.77 14.85 53.25
CA LEU A 3 16.24 13.52 53.67
C LEU A 3 17.13 12.83 52.61
N LYS A 4 17.84 11.84 53.12
CA LYS A 4 18.98 11.08 52.59
C LYS A 4 18.50 9.70 52.03
N PRO A 5 19.34 8.68 51.77
CA PRO A 5 19.49 8.04 50.46
C PRO A 5 19.30 6.50 50.47
N SER A 6 19.66 5.83 49.36
CA SER A 6 20.20 4.44 49.28
C SER A 6 19.14 3.34 49.54
N SER A 7 19.25 2.04 49.25
CA SER A 7 20.25 1.09 48.76
C SER A 7 19.52 -0.28 48.72
N THR A 8 19.99 -1.22 47.88
CA THR A 8 19.98 -2.70 48.10
C THR A 8 18.66 -3.49 48.25
N SER A 9 18.56 -4.51 47.38
CA SER A 9 17.77 -5.75 47.39
C SER A 9 17.92 -6.62 48.65
N PRO A 10 17.37 -7.86 48.71
CA PRO A 10 16.01 -8.40 48.49
C PRO A 10 15.50 -9.09 49.79
N ILE A 11 14.36 -9.79 49.81
CA ILE A 11 14.06 -11.02 50.62
C ILE A 11 12.53 -11.31 50.67
N TYR A 12 12.20 -12.50 50.14
CA TYR A 12 11.16 -13.49 50.51
C TYR A 12 9.80 -13.06 51.09
N PHE A 13 8.73 -13.59 50.47
CA PHE A 13 7.60 -14.16 51.20
C PHE A 13 7.27 -15.56 50.65
N THR A 14 7.36 -16.54 51.52
CA THR A 14 6.86 -17.91 51.39
C THR A 14 5.39 -17.96 51.80
N LEU A 15 4.59 -18.90 51.27
CA LEU A 15 3.91 -19.96 52.05
C LEU A 15 3.01 -20.85 51.18
N THR A 16 3.18 -22.17 51.34
CA THR A 16 2.16 -23.27 51.34
C THR A 16 1.23 -23.43 50.13
N SER A 17 1.04 -24.60 49.53
CA SER A 17 0.91 -25.93 50.13
C SER A 17 1.25 -27.03 49.11
N ARG A 18 2.04 -28.01 49.55
CA ARG A 18 2.19 -29.33 48.93
C ARG A 18 0.90 -30.12 49.15
N ALA A 19 0.20 -30.50 48.09
CA ALA A 19 -0.69 -31.65 48.13
C ALA A 19 0.16 -32.93 48.01
N THR A 20 0.13 -33.73 49.06
CA THR A 20 0.78 -35.02 49.20
C THR A 20 -0.05 -36.09 48.50
N LEU A 21 0.55 -36.91 47.65
CA LEU A 21 0.07 -38.27 47.39
C LEU A 21 1.22 -39.24 47.65
N VAL A 22 1.06 -40.00 48.74
CA VAL A 22 1.87 -41.17 49.08
C VAL A 22 1.17 -42.36 48.45
N LEU A 23 1.87 -43.11 47.60
CA LEU A 23 1.60 -44.53 47.43
C LEU A 23 2.93 -45.28 47.51
N GLY A 24 2.94 -46.29 48.39
CA GLY A 24 4.12 -46.97 48.84
C GLY A 24 4.87 -47.78 47.79
N ASN A 25 6.12 -48.02 48.16
CA ASN A 25 6.87 -49.25 48.02
C ASN A 25 7.43 -49.60 46.63
N LYS A 26 8.64 -49.09 46.37
CA LYS A 26 9.81 -49.91 45.98
C LYS A 26 11.09 -49.04 46.01
N THR A 27 12.05 -49.48 46.81
CA THR A 27 13.43 -48.99 46.88
C THR A 27 14.23 -49.54 45.71
N LEU A 28 14.86 -48.69 44.89
CA LEU A 28 15.99 -49.12 44.04
C LEU A 28 17.02 -47.99 43.86
N SER A 29 18.13 -48.14 44.59
CA SER A 29 19.53 -47.98 44.14
C SER A 29 19.93 -46.76 43.29
N LEU A 30 20.71 -45.87 43.92
CA LEU A 30 21.65 -44.94 43.28
C LEU A 30 22.85 -45.72 42.74
N ALA A 31 22.90 -45.99 41.44
CA ALA A 31 24.15 -46.25 40.73
C ALA A 31 23.94 -46.07 39.21
N SER A 32 24.60 -45.05 38.67
CA SER A 32 25.20 -45.06 37.33
C SER A 32 24.38 -45.69 36.19
N ALA A 33 23.74 -44.83 35.41
CA ALA A 33 23.74 -45.02 33.98
C ALA A 33 23.93 -43.65 33.34
N PHE A 34 25.19 -43.37 33.01
CA PHE A 34 25.59 -42.44 31.97
C PHE A 34 24.96 -42.93 30.67
N LYS A 35 23.65 -42.72 30.52
CA LYS A 35 22.92 -43.01 29.31
C LYS A 35 22.74 -41.69 28.62
N TRP A 36 23.68 -41.41 27.73
CA TRP A 36 23.52 -40.47 26.64
C TRP A 36 22.26 -40.88 25.88
N GLN A 37 21.12 -40.33 26.29
CA GLN A 37 19.92 -40.39 25.50
C GLN A 37 20.09 -39.27 24.48
N CYS A 38 20.56 -39.63 23.28
CA CYS A 38 20.32 -38.85 22.09
C CYS A 38 18.81 -38.65 21.96
N ALA A 39 18.32 -37.51 22.45
CA ALA A 39 16.99 -37.02 22.18
C ALA A 39 17.16 -35.94 21.11
N ASN A 40 16.90 -36.35 19.87
CA ASN A 40 16.37 -35.56 18.78
C ASN A 40 16.90 -34.12 18.69
N MET A 41 17.95 -33.97 17.87
CA MET A 41 18.17 -32.74 17.13
C MET A 41 17.01 -32.60 16.13
N GLU A 42 15.86 -32.12 16.61
CA GLU A 42 14.90 -31.50 15.72
C GLU A 42 15.46 -30.11 15.44
N ASP A 43 16.00 -29.97 14.23
CA ASP A 43 16.40 -28.71 13.64
C ASP A 43 15.26 -27.72 13.82
N ALA A 44 15.38 -26.85 14.83
CA ALA A 44 14.54 -25.67 14.91
C ALA A 44 14.79 -24.92 13.59
N PRO A 45 13.78 -24.74 12.71
CA PRO A 45 13.99 -24.00 11.51
C PRO A 45 14.34 -22.59 11.96
N PHE A 46 15.58 -22.19 11.69
CA PHE A 46 15.96 -20.80 11.65
C PHE A 46 15.14 -20.17 10.52
N SER A 47 13.88 -19.88 10.83
CA SER A 47 12.99 -19.12 9.97
C SER A 47 13.47 -17.68 10.05
N MET A 48 14.57 -17.42 9.35
CA MET A 48 14.89 -16.09 8.93
C MET A 48 13.76 -15.69 7.99
N ALA A 49 12.71 -15.08 8.54
CA ALA A 49 11.75 -14.35 7.73
C ALA A 49 12.60 -13.38 6.91
N MET A 50 12.77 -13.69 5.62
CA MET A 50 13.43 -12.80 4.70
C MET A 50 12.67 -11.49 4.81
N LYS A 51 13.29 -10.50 5.44
CA LYS A 51 12.77 -9.14 5.39
C LYS A 51 12.76 -8.80 3.92
N GLU A 52 11.57 -8.56 3.38
CA GLU A 52 11.41 -8.10 2.01
C GLU A 52 12.36 -6.90 1.84
N ILE A 53 13.37 -7.09 1.01
CA ILE A 53 14.32 -6.02 0.71
C ILE A 53 13.52 -5.05 -0.14
N VAL A 54 12.99 -4.02 0.51
CA VAL A 54 12.43 -2.85 -0.18
C VAL A 54 13.63 -2.14 -0.79
N TYR A 55 13.90 -2.45 -2.06
CA TYR A 55 14.89 -1.72 -2.82
C TYR A 55 14.41 -0.28 -3.00
N GLU A 56 15.28 0.67 -2.66
CA GLU A 56 15.08 2.06 -3.04
C GLU A 56 15.16 2.20 -4.57
N ASN A 57 14.59 3.27 -5.10
CA ASN A 57 14.65 3.56 -6.53
C ASN A 57 16.11 3.56 -7.00
N THR A 58 16.46 2.68 -7.94
CA THR A 58 17.78 2.71 -8.59
C THR A 58 17.75 3.86 -9.60
N PHE A 59 18.60 4.86 -9.42
CA PHE A 59 18.63 6.08 -10.23
C PHE A 59 18.88 5.73 -11.70
N ILE A 60 17.82 5.74 -12.50
CA ILE A 60 17.86 5.39 -13.92
C ILE A 60 17.24 6.57 -14.66
N THR A 61 18.09 7.27 -15.39
CA THR A 61 17.79 8.53 -16.06
C THR A 61 16.95 8.34 -17.33
N GLU A 62 16.92 7.13 -17.89
CA GLU A 62 16.34 6.88 -19.21
C GLU A 62 15.36 5.69 -19.21
N PRO A 63 14.15 5.83 -19.79
CA PRO A 63 13.18 4.75 -19.90
C PRO A 63 13.61 3.67 -20.91
N GLU A 64 14.66 3.91 -21.71
CA GLU A 64 15.13 3.02 -22.78
C GLU A 64 15.56 1.64 -22.26
N GLY A 65 16.02 1.54 -21.00
CA GLY A 65 16.45 0.27 -20.40
C GLY A 65 15.34 -0.78 -20.18
N TYR A 66 14.05 -0.44 -20.30
CA TYR A 66 12.91 -1.33 -20.01
C TYR A 66 11.98 -1.56 -21.24
N GLY A 67 12.30 -0.95 -22.39
CA GLY A 67 11.54 -1.07 -23.65
C GLY A 67 10.34 -0.12 -23.78
N ASP A 68 9.84 0.05 -25.00
CA ASP A 68 8.75 1.00 -25.37
C ASP A 68 7.42 0.77 -24.60
N ALA A 69 7.26 -0.40 -24.00
CA ALA A 69 6.12 -0.75 -23.16
C ALA A 69 6.12 -0.02 -21.81
N ALA A 70 7.31 0.33 -21.29
CA ALA A 70 7.46 1.05 -20.03
C ALA A 70 7.16 2.55 -20.16
N LYS A 71 7.21 3.10 -21.39
CA LYS A 71 6.92 4.51 -21.65
C LYS A 71 5.45 4.81 -21.41
N PHE A 72 5.14 6.02 -20.93
CA PHE A 72 3.74 6.45 -20.78
C PHE A 72 3.03 6.52 -22.14
N GLN A 73 2.10 5.58 -22.38
CA GLN A 73 1.36 5.48 -23.62
C GLN A 73 0.03 6.21 -23.49
N ARG A 74 0.00 7.49 -23.88
CA ARG A 74 -1.19 8.36 -23.82
C ARG A 74 -2.45 7.70 -24.37
N HIS A 75 -2.36 7.00 -25.50
CA HIS A 75 -3.52 6.39 -26.16
C HIS A 75 -4.19 5.29 -25.32
N LYS A 76 -3.39 4.44 -24.65
CA LYS A 76 -3.90 3.38 -23.78
C LYS A 76 -4.60 3.97 -22.57
N VAL A 77 -3.95 4.94 -21.92
CA VAL A 77 -4.52 5.64 -20.76
C VAL A 77 -5.82 6.36 -21.15
N GLN A 78 -5.84 7.03 -22.30
CA GLN A 78 -7.05 7.70 -22.79
C GLN A 78 -8.20 6.72 -23.08
N ALA A 79 -7.91 5.53 -23.62
CA ALA A 79 -8.94 4.49 -23.83
C ALA A 79 -9.54 4.01 -22.49
N VAL A 80 -8.70 3.80 -21.47
CA VAL A 80 -9.14 3.44 -20.12
C VAL A 80 -9.99 4.56 -19.50
N LEU A 81 -9.56 5.83 -19.62
CA LEU A 81 -10.33 6.99 -19.16
C LEU A 81 -11.72 7.02 -19.78
N LYS A 82 -11.82 6.87 -21.10
CA LYS A 82 -13.09 6.83 -21.85
C LYS A 82 -14.03 5.74 -21.31
N GLN A 83 -13.50 4.54 -21.11
CA GLN A 83 -14.28 3.40 -20.63
C GLN A 83 -14.85 3.66 -19.22
N VAL A 84 -14.00 4.06 -18.28
CA VAL A 84 -14.42 4.28 -16.88
C VAL A 84 -15.40 5.44 -16.77
N LEU A 85 -15.15 6.53 -17.52
CA LEU A 85 -16.07 7.67 -17.58
C LEU A 85 -17.44 7.25 -18.07
N LYS A 86 -17.50 6.48 -19.16
CA LYS A 86 -18.77 5.98 -19.69
C LYS A 86 -19.49 5.10 -18.65
N GLU A 87 -18.80 4.12 -18.07
CA GLU A 87 -19.39 3.18 -17.10
C GLU A 87 -19.95 3.87 -15.85
N ARG A 88 -19.25 4.89 -15.31
CA ARG A 88 -19.63 5.57 -14.07
C ARG A 88 -20.55 6.77 -14.27
N MET A 89 -20.32 7.58 -15.30
CA MET A 89 -21.00 8.88 -15.46
C MET A 89 -22.28 8.79 -16.29
N GLU A 90 -22.46 7.76 -17.13
CA GLU A 90 -23.67 7.59 -17.96
C GLU A 90 -24.94 7.43 -17.10
N LYS A 91 -24.83 6.78 -15.93
CA LYS A 91 -25.95 6.54 -15.00
C LYS A 91 -26.11 7.61 -13.91
N GLN A 92 -25.21 8.60 -13.85
CA GLN A 92 -25.16 9.57 -12.76
C GLN A 92 -25.85 10.88 -13.12
N LYS A 93 -26.51 11.50 -12.12
CA LYS A 93 -27.09 12.84 -12.20
C LYS A 93 -26.32 13.78 -11.28
N TYR A 94 -26.19 15.05 -11.64
CA TYR A 94 -25.50 16.03 -10.81
C TYR A 94 -26.23 16.22 -9.47
N ASP A 95 -25.50 16.07 -8.38
CA ASP A 95 -25.95 16.41 -7.03
C ASP A 95 -24.81 17.19 -6.35
N PRO A 96 -25.02 18.45 -5.94
CA PRO A 96 -23.97 19.27 -5.34
C PRO A 96 -23.45 18.72 -4.01
N VAL A 97 -24.26 17.94 -3.28
CA VAL A 97 -23.86 17.35 -1.99
C VAL A 97 -22.97 16.14 -2.21
N LYS A 98 -23.28 15.31 -3.22
CA LYS A 98 -22.56 14.07 -3.52
C LYS A 98 -21.41 14.26 -4.52
N GLY A 99 -21.36 15.40 -5.22
CA GLY A 99 -20.39 15.66 -6.28
C GLY A 99 -18.94 15.45 -5.85
N ALA A 100 -18.57 15.91 -4.65
CA ALA A 100 -17.22 15.73 -4.11
C ALA A 100 -16.89 14.25 -3.81
N GLN A 101 -17.87 13.48 -3.34
CA GLN A 101 -17.67 12.05 -3.08
C GLN A 101 -17.55 11.26 -4.39
N ILE A 102 -18.40 11.56 -5.37
CA ILE A 102 -18.37 10.95 -6.70
C ILE A 102 -17.04 11.26 -7.39
N ALA A 103 -16.54 12.50 -7.31
CA ALA A 103 -15.25 12.87 -7.89
C ALA A 103 -14.08 12.08 -7.27
N LYS A 104 -14.09 11.88 -5.94
CA LYS A 104 -13.08 11.07 -5.25
C LYS A 104 -13.13 9.61 -5.68
N GLN A 105 -14.32 9.00 -5.66
CA GLN A 105 -14.51 7.62 -6.10
C GLN A 105 -14.06 7.41 -7.54
N LEU A 106 -14.40 8.36 -8.43
CA LEU A 106 -13.96 8.32 -9.82
C LEU A 106 -12.43 8.43 -9.93
N ALA A 107 -11.79 9.31 -9.15
CA ALA A 107 -10.33 9.41 -9.14
C ALA A 107 -9.66 8.12 -8.66
N ASP A 108 -10.23 7.45 -7.65
CA ASP A 108 -9.73 6.17 -7.14
C ASP A 108 -9.89 5.05 -8.18
N ASP A 109 -11.06 4.93 -8.81
CA ASP A 109 -11.32 3.96 -9.88
C ASP A 109 -10.33 4.15 -11.04
N LEU A 110 -10.12 5.40 -11.46
CA LEU A 110 -9.16 5.73 -12.51
C LEU A 110 -7.73 5.37 -12.11
N ARG A 111 -7.35 5.67 -10.87
CA ARG A 111 -6.02 5.31 -10.34
C ARG A 111 -5.80 3.82 -10.40
N GLU A 112 -6.77 3.02 -9.99
CA GLU A 112 -6.66 1.55 -10.02
C GLU A 112 -6.55 1.03 -11.45
N LYS A 113 -7.40 1.49 -12.36
CA LYS A 113 -7.39 1.05 -13.76
C LYS A 113 -6.12 1.45 -14.51
N VAL A 114 -5.58 2.64 -14.25
CA VAL A 114 -4.32 3.09 -14.87
C VAL A 114 -3.12 2.36 -14.27
N LYS A 115 -3.15 2.02 -12.98
CA LYS A 115 -2.10 1.20 -12.35
C LYS A 115 -1.98 -0.19 -12.96
N LEU A 116 -3.09 -0.80 -13.38
CA LEU A 116 -3.08 -2.11 -14.06
C LEU A 116 -2.34 -2.11 -15.39
N LEU A 117 -2.04 -0.94 -15.98
CA LEU A 117 -1.25 -0.84 -17.20
C LEU A 117 0.26 -1.07 -16.97
N GLY A 118 0.71 -1.18 -15.71
CA GLY A 118 2.09 -1.55 -15.37
C GLY A 118 3.09 -0.39 -15.38
N TYR A 119 2.66 0.81 -15.00
CA TYR A 119 3.54 1.99 -14.92
C TYR A 119 4.23 2.10 -13.55
N ASP A 120 5.09 1.14 -13.21
CA ASP A 120 5.68 1.04 -11.87
C ASP A 120 6.64 2.19 -11.53
N ARG A 121 7.34 2.74 -12.55
CA ARG A 121 8.30 3.84 -12.41
C ARG A 121 7.72 5.23 -12.63
N TYR A 122 6.41 5.35 -12.79
CA TYR A 122 5.76 6.64 -12.98
C TYR A 122 4.94 7.03 -11.75
N LYS A 123 5.11 8.28 -11.33
CA LYS A 123 4.18 8.92 -10.43
C LYS A 123 2.97 9.40 -11.22
N LEU A 124 1.83 8.76 -10.98
CA LEU A 124 0.56 9.11 -11.60
C LEU A 124 -0.17 10.17 -10.76
N VAL A 125 -0.47 11.30 -11.39
CA VAL A 125 -1.30 12.36 -10.80
C VAL A 125 -2.61 12.42 -11.57
N ILE A 126 -3.74 12.29 -10.88
CA ILE A 126 -5.08 12.29 -11.48
C ILE A 126 -5.85 13.49 -10.97
N GLN A 127 -6.36 14.29 -11.89
CA GLN A 127 -7.23 15.42 -11.62
C GLN A 127 -8.58 15.16 -12.28
N VAL A 128 -9.63 15.15 -11.46
CA VAL A 128 -11.01 15.00 -11.88
C VAL A 128 -11.76 16.30 -11.59
N THR A 129 -12.51 16.79 -12.56
CA THR A 129 -13.36 17.98 -12.43
C THR A 129 -14.77 17.62 -12.85
N ILE A 130 -15.74 17.80 -11.95
CA ILE A 130 -17.17 17.53 -12.19
C ILE A 130 -17.93 18.83 -11.96
N GLY A 131 -18.86 19.15 -12.85
CA GLY A 131 -19.74 20.30 -12.69
C GLY A 131 -21.10 20.12 -13.35
N GLN A 132 -22.04 21.00 -12.99
CA GLN A 132 -23.39 20.99 -13.54
C GLN A 132 -23.41 21.59 -14.94
N LYS A 133 -24.14 20.95 -15.85
CA LYS A 133 -24.37 21.49 -17.20
C LYS A 133 -25.59 22.40 -17.19
N ILE A 134 -25.37 23.71 -17.35
CA ILE A 134 -26.44 24.73 -17.39
C ILE A 134 -26.22 25.70 -18.57
N GLY A 135 -25.67 25.21 -19.70
CA GLY A 135 -25.38 26.06 -20.86
C GLY A 135 -24.21 27.04 -20.65
N GLN A 136 -23.30 26.73 -19.73
CA GLN A 136 -22.09 27.52 -19.46
C GLN A 136 -20.95 27.04 -20.36
N ALA A 137 -20.07 27.98 -20.76
CA ALA A 137 -18.83 27.64 -21.44
C ALA A 137 -17.69 27.50 -20.42
N MET A 138 -16.98 26.38 -20.45
CA MET A 138 -15.83 26.12 -19.59
C MET A 138 -14.66 25.63 -20.44
N ARG A 139 -13.46 26.17 -20.18
CA ARG A 139 -12.21 25.71 -20.80
C ARG A 139 -11.19 25.40 -19.71
N ILE A 140 -10.69 24.17 -19.69
CA ILE A 140 -9.63 23.75 -18.77
C ILE A 140 -8.32 23.67 -19.55
N VAL A 141 -7.28 24.29 -19.01
CA VAL A 141 -5.93 24.27 -19.56
C VAL A 141 -4.95 24.06 -18.41
N SER A 142 -4.00 23.16 -18.59
CA SER A 142 -2.87 22.96 -17.70
C SER A 142 -1.58 23.38 -18.40
N ARG A 143 -0.65 23.96 -17.64
CA ARG A 143 0.72 24.27 -18.08
C ARG A 143 1.67 23.56 -17.14
N CYS A 144 2.54 22.72 -17.70
CA CYS A 144 3.47 21.91 -16.95
C CYS A 144 4.89 22.19 -17.43
N LEU A 145 5.85 22.22 -16.51
CA LEU A 145 7.27 22.18 -16.79
C LEU A 145 7.74 20.76 -16.46
N TRP A 146 8.11 20.01 -17.47
CA TRP A 146 8.39 18.57 -17.40
C TRP A 146 9.28 18.15 -18.56
N ASP A 147 9.82 16.94 -18.52
CA ASP A 147 10.67 16.46 -19.61
C ASP A 147 9.80 15.97 -20.79
N THR A 148 10.10 16.50 -21.98
CA THR A 148 9.38 16.18 -23.22
C THR A 148 9.56 14.73 -23.69
N THR A 149 10.60 14.05 -23.22
CA THR A 149 10.92 12.70 -23.69
C THR A 149 10.25 11.61 -22.86
N THR A 150 10.18 11.81 -21.54
CA THR A 150 9.69 10.83 -20.55
C THR A 150 8.28 11.13 -20.07
N ASP A 151 7.98 12.39 -19.74
CA ASP A 151 6.72 12.79 -19.12
C ASP A 151 5.62 13.01 -20.16
N ASN A 152 4.38 12.65 -19.81
CA ASN A 152 3.24 12.85 -20.69
C ASN A 152 1.91 12.90 -19.92
N PHE A 153 0.85 13.32 -20.60
CA PHE A 153 -0.50 13.39 -20.05
C PHE A 153 -1.55 12.84 -21.01
N ALA A 154 -2.66 12.39 -20.43
CA ALA A 154 -3.88 12.07 -21.14
C ALA A 154 -5.04 12.86 -20.52
N SER A 155 -5.87 13.44 -21.36
CA SER A 155 -7.09 14.15 -20.95
C SER A 155 -8.29 13.57 -21.67
N GLU A 156 -9.40 13.42 -20.96
CA GLU A 156 -10.66 12.96 -21.53
C GLU A 156 -11.83 13.81 -21.01
N TYR A 157 -12.78 14.07 -21.90
CA TYR A 157 -13.99 14.84 -21.64
C TYR A 157 -15.22 13.96 -21.79
N PHE A 158 -16.11 14.02 -20.82
CA PHE A 158 -17.40 13.35 -20.85
C PHE A 158 -18.52 14.34 -20.51
N GLU A 159 -19.64 14.19 -21.20
CA GLU A 159 -20.81 15.04 -21.04
C GLU A 159 -22.07 14.20 -20.99
N ASN A 160 -22.96 14.55 -20.06
CA ASN A 160 -24.32 14.02 -19.97
C ASN A 160 -25.33 15.19 -20.06
N GLU A 161 -26.61 14.90 -19.96
CA GLU A 161 -27.68 15.91 -19.94
C GLU A 161 -27.57 16.84 -18.73
N SER A 162 -27.22 16.31 -17.56
CA SER A 162 -27.21 17.06 -16.30
C SER A 162 -25.82 17.59 -15.87
N LEU A 163 -24.73 16.96 -16.31
CA LEU A 163 -23.38 17.23 -15.80
C LEU A 163 -22.31 17.10 -16.88
N TYR A 164 -21.17 17.72 -16.65
CA TYR A 164 -19.94 17.49 -17.39
C TYR A 164 -18.85 16.94 -16.45
N CYS A 165 -17.94 16.17 -17.01
CA CYS A 165 -16.77 15.65 -16.33
C CYS A 165 -15.52 15.79 -17.22
N VAL A 166 -14.44 16.30 -16.64
CA VAL A 166 -13.12 16.37 -17.28
C VAL A 166 -12.14 15.62 -16.40
N CYS A 167 -11.44 14.66 -17.00
CA CYS A 167 -10.40 13.89 -16.33
C CYS A 167 -9.06 14.14 -17.00
N GLN A 168 -8.03 14.34 -16.18
CA GLN A 168 -6.65 14.53 -16.61
C GLN A 168 -5.74 13.60 -15.80
N VAL A 169 -4.88 12.87 -16.49
CA VAL A 169 -3.88 11.99 -15.89
C VAL A 169 -2.53 12.43 -16.37
N TYR A 170 -1.64 12.73 -15.44
CA TYR A 170 -0.24 13.06 -15.69
C TYR A 170 0.61 11.86 -15.26
N GLY A 171 1.42 11.35 -16.17
CA GLY A 171 2.46 10.39 -15.87
C GLY A 171 3.78 11.13 -15.79
N LEU A 172 4.31 11.25 -14.58
CA LEU A 172 5.62 11.84 -14.31
C LEU A 172 6.62 10.72 -14.04
N TYR A 173 7.73 10.69 -14.77
CA TYR A 173 8.78 9.70 -14.59
C TYR A 173 9.51 9.93 -13.27
N LEU A 174 9.72 8.86 -12.51
CA LEU A 174 10.47 8.89 -11.27
C LEU A 174 11.90 8.41 -11.53
N GLU A 175 12.84 9.35 -11.43
CA GLU A 175 14.28 9.10 -11.48
C GLU A 175 14.75 8.19 -10.33
#